data_AF-A0A2P6N0C8-F1
#
_entry.id   AF-A0A2P6N0C8-F1
#
_cell.length_a   1.000
_cell.length_b   1.000
_cell.length_c   1.000
_cell.angle_alpha   90.00
_cell.angle_beta   90.00
_cell.angle_gamma   90.00
#
_symmetry.space_group_name_H-M   'P 1'
#
loop_
_entity.id
_entity.type
_entity.pdbx_description
1 polymer ?
#
loop_
_entity_poly.entity_id
_entity_poly.type
_entity_poly.pdbx_seq_one_letter_code
_entity_poly.pdbx_strand_id
1 'polypeptide(L)' 'TKDIRQQISRCDLRFPPFAWAGKSQESVDFIRDVLVPDVDKRKTAAELLGHPWLNLEEKTEEAD' A
#
# COMPACT_ATOMS: atom_id res chain seq x y z
N THR A 1 -12.73 -24.27 2.57
CA THR A 1 -12.71 -22.97 3.27
C THR A 1 -11.27 -22.53 3.37
N LYS A 2 -10.87 -21.39 2.77
CA LYS A 2 -9.48 -20.93 2.89
C LYS A 2 -9.25 -20.42 4.32
N ASP A 3 -8.22 -20.92 4.98
CA ASP A 3 -7.83 -20.49 6.32
C ASP A 3 -7.34 -19.03 6.27
N ILE A 4 -8.02 -18.15 7.00
CA ILE A 4 -7.69 -16.72 7.05
C ILE A 4 -6.33 -16.48 7.73
N ARG A 5 -5.94 -17.33 8.67
CA ARG A 5 -4.65 -17.23 9.37
C ARG A 5 -3.49 -17.45 8.40
N GLN A 6 -3.64 -18.40 7.49
CA GLN A 6 -2.62 -18.69 6.46
C GLN A 6 -2.47 -17.54 5.46
N GLN A 7 -3.56 -16.83 5.15
CA GLN A 7 -3.52 -15.66 4.28
C GLN A 7 -2.80 -14.49 4.96
N ILE A 8 -3.07 -14.27 6.25
CA ILE A 8 -2.38 -13.25 7.06
C ILE A 8 -0.88 -13.58 7.17
N SER A 9 -0.53 -14.83 7.49
CA SER A 9 0.89 -15.21 7.66
C SER A 9 1.70 -15.10 6.37
N ARG A 10 1.07 -15.30 5.21
CA ARG A 10 1.73 -15.19 3.89
C ARG A 10 1.66 -13.79 3.31
N CYS A 11 0.85 -12.91 3.88
CA CYS A 11 0.47 -11.63 3.31
C CYS A 11 0.12 -11.72 1.82
N ASP A 12 -0.79 -12.65 1.46
CA ASP A 12 -1.29 -12.80 0.08
C ASP A 12 -2.26 -11.65 -0.24
N LEU A 13 -1.71 -10.44 -0.46
CA LEU A 13 -2.46 -9.24 -0.79
C LEU A 13 -2.91 -9.29 -2.25
N ARG A 14 -4.23 -9.18 -2.45
CA ARG A 14 -4.82 -9.10 -3.78
C ARG A 14 -5.56 -7.79 -3.93
N PHE A 15 -5.38 -7.15 -5.08
CA PHE A 15 -6.04 -5.90 -5.45
C PHE A 15 -6.86 -6.16 -6.73
N PRO A 16 -8.06 -6.77 -6.63
CA PRO A 16 -8.83 -7.13 -7.80
C PRO A 16 -9.25 -5.89 -8.60
N PRO A 17 -9.12 -5.88 -9.94
CA PRO A 17 -9.42 -4.70 -10.76
C PRO A 17 -10.84 -4.15 -10.57
N PHE A 18 -11.84 -5.01 -10.34
CA PHE A 18 -13.22 -4.56 -10.14
C PHE A 18 -13.44 -3.75 -8.85
N ALA A 19 -12.63 -4.00 -7.81
CA ALA A 19 -12.75 -3.35 -6.50
C ALA A 19 -11.76 -2.18 -6.35
N TRP A 20 -10.67 -2.21 -7.11
CA TRP A 20 -9.60 -1.22 -7.06
C TRP A 20 -9.57 -0.30 -8.28
N ALA A 21 -10.58 -0.38 -9.14
CA ALA A 21 -10.78 0.54 -10.24
C ALA A 21 -10.86 1.99 -9.71
N GLY A 22 -10.07 2.89 -10.32
CA GLY A 22 -10.03 4.31 -9.93
C GLY A 22 -9.21 4.60 -8.67
N LYS A 23 -8.55 3.61 -8.06
CA LYS A 23 -7.54 3.84 -7.03
C LYS A 23 -6.19 4.11 -7.68
N SER A 24 -5.42 5.01 -7.09
CA SER A 24 -4.11 5.38 -7.60
C SER A 24 -3.10 4.24 -7.34
N GLN A 25 -2.09 4.10 -8.19
CA GLN A 25 -1.07 3.06 -8.01
C GLN A 25 -0.30 3.28 -6.70
N GLU A 26 -0.06 4.54 -6.35
CA GLU A 26 0.59 4.96 -5.11
C GLU A 26 -0.19 4.50 -3.87
N SER A 27 -1.53 4.45 -3.93
CA SER A 27 -2.35 3.92 -2.81
C SER A 27 -2.15 2.43 -2.60
N VAL A 28 -1.97 1.68 -3.68
CA VAL A 28 -1.71 0.23 -3.64
C VAL A 28 -0.29 -0.03 -3.12
N ASP A 29 0.67 0.79 -3.56
CA ASP A 29 2.07 0.68 -3.13
C ASP A 29 2.24 1.01 -1.65
N PHE A 30 1.51 2.02 -1.15
CA PHE A 30 1.46 2.33 0.29
C PHE A 30 1.00 1.11 1.11
N ILE A 31 -0.06 0.43 0.66
CA ILE A 31 -0.59 -0.74 1.38
C ILE A 31 0.41 -1.90 1.38
N ARG A 32 1.16 -2.09 0.29
CA ARG A 32 2.23 -3.10 0.21
C ARG A 32 3.37 -2.80 1.19
N ASP A 33 3.74 -1.53 1.34
CA ASP A 33 4.78 -1.10 2.26
C ASP A 33 4.37 -1.23 3.74
N VAL A 34 3.08 -1.07 4.04
CA VAL A 34 2.52 -1.25 5.39
C VAL A 34 2.40 -2.73 5.75
N LEU A 35 1.90 -3.55 4.81
CA LEU A 35 1.57 -4.95 5.02
C LEU A 35 2.70 -5.86 4.53
N VAL A 36 3.84 -5.82 5.24
CA VAL A 36 4.98 -6.71 5.00
C VAL A 36 5.04 -7.78 6.10
N PRO A 37 5.08 -9.10 5.78
CA PRO A 37 5.14 -10.14 6.80
C PRO A 37 6.39 -10.07 7.67
N ASP A 38 7.51 -9.73 7.04
CA ASP A 38 8.81 -9.55 7.68
C ASP A 38 8.87 -8.19 8.38
N VAL A 39 9.03 -8.20 9.70
CA VAL A 39 9.01 -6.98 10.53
C VAL A 39 10.22 -6.10 10.26
N ASP A 40 11.38 -6.70 9.96
CA ASP A 40 12.62 -5.95 9.70
C ASP A 40 12.59 -5.25 8.34
N LYS A 41 11.73 -5.72 7.43
CA LYS A 41 11.50 -5.10 6.11
C LYS A 41 10.30 -4.16 6.10
N ARG A 42 9.49 -4.15 7.16
CA ARG A 42 8.28 -3.33 7.24
C ARG A 42 8.70 -1.89 7.55
N LYS A 43 8.28 -0.96 6.70
CA LYS A 43 8.50 0.47 6.97
C LYS A 43 7.82 0.88 8.27
N THR A 44 8.52 1.71 9.04
CA THR A 44 7.98 2.33 10.25
C THR A 44 6.93 3.38 9.90
N ALA A 45 6.08 3.74 10.87
CA ALA A 45 5.10 4.80 10.69
C ALA A 45 5.75 6.15 10.31
N ALA A 46 6.94 6.43 10.83
CA ALA A 46 7.68 7.64 10.51
C ALA A 46 8.15 7.67 9.05
N GLU A 47 8.63 6.54 8.52
CA GLU A 47 9.03 6.43 7.11
C GLU A 47 7.82 6.49 6.17
N LEU A 48 6.71 5.88 6.56
CA LEU A 48 5.47 5.86 5.79
C LEU A 48 4.81 7.24 5.68
N LEU A 49 5.06 8.14 6.64
CA LEU A 49 4.54 9.51 6.59
C LEU A 49 5.04 10.27 5.36
N GLY A 50 6.26 9.96 4.88
CA GLY A 50 6.83 10.53 3.67
C GLY A 50 6.41 9.82 2.37
N HIS A 51 5.47 8.89 2.41
CA HIS A 51 5.07 8.16 1.21
C HIS A 51 4.33 9.08 0.21
N PRO A 52 4.58 8.96 -1.10
CA PRO A 52 3.96 9.81 -2.13
C PRO A 52 2.43 9.81 -2.13
N TRP A 53 1.82 8.76 -1.59
CA TRP A 53 0.37 8.67 -1.44
C TRP A 53 -0.21 9.64 -0.38
N LEU A 54 0.55 9.94 0.67
CA LEU A 54 0.15 10.85 1.75
C LEU A 54 0.58 12.30 1.47
N ASN A 55 1.69 12.48 0.77
CA ASN A 55 2.20 13.79 0.35
C ASN A 55 1.63 14.18 -1.03
N LEU A 56 0.39 14.66 -1.03
CA LEU A 56 -0.29 15.17 -2.23
C LEU A 56 0.28 16.49 -2.77
N GLU A 57 1.12 17.18 -1.98
CA GLU A 57 1.61 18.53 -2.30
C GLU A 57 2.60 18.54 -3.48
N GLU A 58 3.31 17.45 -3.79
CA GLU A 58 4.23 17.39 -4.95
C GLU A 58 3.51 17.26 -6.31
N LYS A 59 2.20 16.98 -6.34
CA LYS A 59 1.50 16.63 -7.59
C LYS A 59 0.71 17.78 -8.22
N THR A 60 0.70 18.97 -7.61
CA THR A 60 -0.19 20.08 -8.00
C THR A 60 0.49 21.22 -8.77
N GLU A 61 1.81 21.17 -9.02
CA GLU A 61 2.55 22.27 -9.65
C GLU A 61 2.93 22.07 -11.13
N GLU A 62 2.53 20.96 -11.78
CA GLU A 62 2.79 20.71 -13.21
C GLU A 62 1.50 20.42 -13.98
N ALA A 63 0.68 21.47 -14.17
CA ALA A 63 -0.32 21.51 -15.22
C ALA A 63 -0.46 22.97 -15.70
N ASP A 64 0.26 23.28 -16.79
CA ASP A 64 0.08 24.48 -17.63
C ASP A 64 -1.39 24.72 -18.04
#